data_AF-A0A8S2T4J7-F1
#
_entry.id   AF-A0A8S2T4J7-F1
#
_cell.length_a   1.000
_cell.length_b   1.000
_cell.length_c   1.000
_cell.angle_alpha   90.00
_cell.angle_beta   90.00
_cell.angle_gamma   90.00
#
_symmetry.space_group_name_H-M   'P 1'
#
loop_
_entity.id
_entity.type
_entity.pdbx_description
1 polymer ?
#
loop_
_entity_poly.entity_id
_entity_poly.type
_entity_poly.pdbx_seq_one_letter_code
_entity_poly.pdbx_strand_id
1 'polypeptide(L)'
;MKSDASTIHPDLYSCLFQSSKQDKFLGNDRFSVHFTNTQRSLIVHEILQTTPFGYSERGEIGIDRLLREHVFQAAYPLHEGNYKFTPTKIHTPQDENNPRRVLYDTWVRYRIWYKNQPLDCIREYFGEKISIYFAWLGLYTTWLLPASIVAIMFLEHWKRKNAEIAYQWDLMDFEEEEDHPRPEFTVRAPSVEKNPITGILEPYFPTSHRRYRVLAGVLSLSVMICIVIIFIIAIIVYRTIINIPLFKNKDLRKYALSYASISGAFLNLIVIMILGKVYEILAYKLTQWEMHRTQTDFDNHLTIKVFLFQFINFYSSIFYVAFFKGKFTGYPGNYRRLFGLRQEECGQGGCLIELAQQLAIIMIGKQAINNIQEIVKPKLKTMYHKLRISITKGETRWEEDYRHLEFSGLFEEYLEMVLQFGFITIFVAAFPLAPLFALLNNWIEIRLDAHKLVCETRYQYYLVFFYE
;
A
#
# COMPACT_ATOMS: atom_id res chain seq x y z
N MET A 1 -30.47 2.32 8.07
CA MET A 1 -30.35 3.72 7.67
C MET A 1 -29.85 3.73 6.23
N LYS A 2 -30.74 3.97 5.27
CA LYS A 2 -30.32 4.44 3.94
C LYS A 2 -30.11 5.94 4.13
N SER A 3 -28.86 6.39 4.16
CA SER A 3 -28.60 7.78 3.82
C SER A 3 -28.87 7.85 2.32
N ASP A 4 -29.96 8.53 1.94
CA ASP A 4 -30.31 8.84 0.56
C ASP A 4 -29.34 9.90 -0.01
N ALA A 5 -28.04 9.74 0.21
CA ALA A 5 -26.98 10.62 -0.29
C ALA A 5 -26.73 10.46 -1.80
N SER A 6 -27.39 9.49 -2.45
CA SER A 6 -27.28 9.23 -3.89
C SER A 6 -28.46 9.78 -4.71
N THR A 7 -29.43 10.43 -4.08
CA THR A 7 -30.50 11.11 -4.83
C THR A 7 -30.02 12.51 -5.18
N ILE A 8 -29.44 12.66 -6.37
CA ILE A 8 -29.11 13.97 -6.94
C ILE A 8 -30.44 14.73 -7.07
N HIS A 9 -30.74 15.57 -6.09
CA HIS A 9 -31.84 16.51 -6.21
C HIS A 9 -31.39 17.57 -7.23
N PRO A 10 -32.15 17.79 -8.32
CA PRO A 10 -31.76 18.71 -9.38
C PRO A 10 -31.58 20.17 -8.91
N ASP A 11 -32.03 20.50 -7.69
CA ASP A 11 -32.01 21.84 -7.12
C ASP A 11 -30.89 22.07 -6.07
N LEU A 12 -30.04 21.08 -5.80
CA LEU A 12 -28.98 21.16 -4.78
C LEU A 12 -27.59 21.12 -5.44
N TYR A 13 -26.66 21.92 -4.91
CA TYR A 13 -25.27 21.97 -5.34
C TYR A 13 -24.32 21.89 -4.14
N SER A 14 -23.12 21.34 -4.37
CA SER A 14 -22.05 21.22 -3.38
C SER A 14 -21.40 22.58 -3.12
N CYS A 15 -21.11 22.89 -1.85
CA CYS A 15 -20.31 24.06 -1.50
C CYS A 15 -19.60 23.86 -0.17
N LEU A 16 -18.52 24.62 0.06
CA LEU A 16 -17.79 24.62 1.32
C LEU A 16 -18.72 25.00 2.47
N PHE A 17 -18.62 24.23 3.56
CA PHE A 17 -19.43 24.48 4.76
C PHE A 17 -19.09 25.85 5.36
N GLN A 18 -20.12 26.68 5.54
CA GLN A 18 -20.00 27.98 6.19
C GLN A 18 -21.01 28.07 7.32
N SER A 19 -20.52 28.31 8.54
CA SER A 19 -21.39 28.45 9.73
C SER A 19 -22.43 29.57 9.55
N SER A 20 -22.09 30.65 8.84
CA SER A 20 -23.02 31.74 8.54
C SER A 20 -24.17 31.37 7.60
N LYS A 21 -24.04 30.26 6.85
CA LYS A 21 -25.04 29.77 5.89
C LYS A 21 -25.60 28.40 6.29
N GLN A 22 -25.50 28.04 7.57
CA GLN A 22 -25.86 26.72 8.06
C GLN A 22 -27.28 26.30 7.66
N ASP A 23 -28.24 27.23 7.67
CA ASP A 23 -29.64 26.97 7.31
C ASP A 23 -29.86 26.51 5.86
N LYS A 24 -28.84 26.67 5.00
CA LYS A 24 -28.86 26.23 3.60
C LYS A 24 -28.36 24.79 3.41
N PHE A 25 -27.77 24.18 4.44
CA PHE A 25 -27.24 22.82 4.37
C PHE A 25 -28.31 21.79 4.79
N LEU A 26 -28.25 20.62 4.15
CA LEU A 26 -29.14 19.51 4.47
C LEU A 26 -28.93 19.03 5.91
N GLY A 27 -30.03 18.66 6.58
CA GLY A 27 -29.98 18.10 7.93
C GLY A 27 -29.79 19.11 9.06
N ASN A 28 -30.05 20.41 8.81
CA ASN A 28 -29.99 21.47 9.83
C ASN A 28 -30.87 21.20 11.07
N ASP A 29 -31.98 20.48 10.89
CA ASP A 29 -32.93 20.18 11.97
C ASP A 29 -32.38 19.24 13.07
N ARG A 30 -31.26 18.54 12.80
CA ARG A 30 -30.65 17.57 13.74
C ARG A 30 -29.15 17.85 13.94
N PHE A 31 -28.86 18.89 14.74
CA PHE A 31 -27.50 19.31 15.11
C PHE A 31 -26.58 18.17 15.61
N SER A 32 -27.11 17.19 16.35
CA SER A 32 -26.31 16.08 16.88
C SER A 32 -25.85 15.06 15.84
N VAL A 33 -26.43 15.07 14.64
CA VAL A 33 -26.19 14.10 13.55
C VAL A 33 -25.69 14.79 12.27
N HIS A 34 -25.57 16.13 12.26
CA HIS A 34 -25.16 16.88 11.07
C HIS A 34 -23.73 16.52 10.62
N PHE A 35 -22.80 16.38 11.57
CA PHE A 35 -21.44 15.91 11.29
C PHE A 35 -21.29 14.43 11.61
N THR A 36 -20.70 13.69 10.68
CA THR A 36 -20.35 12.29 10.91
C THR A 36 -19.25 12.17 11.96
N ASN A 37 -19.16 11.05 12.67
CA ASN A 37 -18.09 10.84 13.66
C ASN A 37 -16.68 10.91 13.02
N THR A 38 -16.59 10.53 11.75
CA THR A 38 -15.39 10.66 10.92
C THR A 38 -15.02 12.12 10.71
N GLN A 39 -15.96 12.97 10.30
CA GLN A 39 -15.74 14.43 10.15
C GLN A 39 -15.40 15.09 11.48
N ARG A 40 -16.06 14.71 12.58
CA ARG A 40 -15.74 15.22 13.92
C ARG A 40 -14.33 14.85 14.34
N SER A 41 -13.93 13.61 14.08
CA SER A 41 -12.58 13.12 14.37
C SER A 41 -11.52 13.82 13.53
N LEU A 42 -11.83 14.15 12.27
CA LEU A 42 -10.99 14.98 11.40
C LEU A 42 -10.80 16.39 11.98
N ILE A 43 -11.90 17.09 12.27
CA ILE A 43 -11.84 18.46 12.80
C ILE A 43 -11.04 18.50 14.12
N VAL A 44 -11.25 17.52 15.00
CA VAL A 44 -10.47 17.41 16.25
C VAL A 44 -9.00 17.13 15.95
N HIS A 45 -8.68 16.27 14.98
CA HIS A 45 -7.30 16.01 14.59
C HIS A 45 -6.62 17.28 14.07
N GLU A 46 -7.28 18.03 13.21
CA GLU A 46 -6.79 19.28 12.65
C GLU A 46 -6.51 20.32 13.76
N ILE A 47 -7.42 20.45 14.71
CA ILE A 47 -7.21 21.28 15.90
C ILE A 47 -5.99 20.77 16.69
N LEU A 48 -5.87 19.46 16.92
CA LEU A 48 -4.73 18.89 17.65
C LEU A 48 -3.41 19.03 16.88
N GLN A 49 -3.42 19.12 15.56
CA GLN A 49 -2.22 19.32 14.73
C GLN A 49 -1.81 20.80 14.66
N THR A 50 -2.78 21.73 14.66
CA THR A 50 -2.54 23.17 14.53
C THR A 50 -2.37 23.90 15.86
N THR A 51 -2.83 23.31 16.97
CA THR A 51 -2.74 23.93 18.30
C THR A 51 -1.27 24.12 18.74
N PRO A 52 -0.84 25.36 19.02
CA PRO A 52 0.46 25.61 19.60
C PRO A 52 0.44 25.30 21.09
N PHE A 53 1.45 24.58 21.58
CA PHE A 53 1.63 24.34 23.02
C PHE A 53 2.77 25.22 23.62
N GLY A 54 3.51 25.93 22.77
CA GLY A 54 4.58 26.82 23.18
C GLY A 54 4.85 27.91 22.14
N TYR A 55 6.13 28.23 21.89
CA TYR A 55 6.52 29.28 20.95
C TYR A 55 6.44 28.78 19.50
N SER A 56 5.55 29.39 18.72
CA SER A 56 5.35 29.08 17.29
C SER A 56 6.64 29.19 16.47
N GLU A 57 7.50 30.17 16.79
CA GLU A 57 8.81 30.39 16.15
C GLU A 57 9.80 29.22 16.35
N ARG A 58 9.59 28.39 17.38
CA ARG A 58 10.38 27.18 17.66
C ARG A 58 9.72 25.90 17.14
N GLY A 59 8.62 26.02 16.38
CA GLY A 59 7.84 24.90 15.88
C GLY A 59 7.20 24.06 16.99
N GLU A 60 6.88 24.64 18.15
CA GLU A 60 6.22 23.99 19.29
C GLU A 60 4.69 23.92 19.04
N ILE A 61 4.33 23.19 17.98
CA ILE A 61 2.98 23.10 17.44
C ILE A 61 2.64 21.63 17.20
N GLY A 62 1.39 21.27 17.52
CA GLY A 62 0.80 20.01 17.10
C GLY A 62 1.12 18.80 17.98
N ILE A 63 0.17 17.85 17.97
CA ILE A 63 0.24 16.62 18.75
C ILE A 63 1.33 15.65 18.27
N ASP A 64 1.66 15.66 16.98
CA ASP A 64 2.63 14.71 16.40
C ASP A 64 4.04 14.90 16.96
N ARG A 65 4.39 16.13 17.35
CA ARG A 65 5.66 16.41 18.03
C ARG A 65 5.67 15.81 19.44
N LEU A 66 4.58 15.98 20.18
CA LEU A 66 4.43 15.46 21.55
C LEU A 66 4.41 13.91 21.57
N LEU A 67 3.85 13.28 20.54
CA LEU A 67 3.91 11.82 20.36
C LEU A 67 5.35 11.36 20.11
N ARG A 68 6.11 12.08 19.27
CA ARG A 68 7.50 11.72 18.96
C ARG A 68 8.45 11.93 20.13
N GLU A 69 8.27 13.01 20.89
CA GLU A 69 9.05 13.28 22.11
C GLU A 69 8.63 12.35 23.27
N HIS A 70 7.70 11.42 23.03
CA HIS A 70 7.19 10.45 24.01
C HIS A 70 6.54 11.12 25.23
N VAL A 71 6.04 12.35 25.08
CA VAL A 71 5.18 13.01 26.08
C VAL A 71 3.82 12.33 26.09
N PHE A 72 3.27 12.05 24.90
CA PHE A 72 2.11 11.18 24.71
C PHE A 72 2.54 9.82 24.15
N GLN A 73 1.87 8.76 24.61
CA GLN A 73 2.16 7.40 24.15
C GLN A 73 1.46 7.06 22.84
N ALA A 74 0.21 7.53 22.66
CA ALA A 74 -0.58 7.32 21.47
C ALA A 74 -1.70 8.36 21.40
N ALA A 75 -2.09 8.76 20.19
CA ALA A 75 -3.31 9.53 19.93
C ALA A 75 -4.04 8.87 18.77
N TYR A 76 -5.28 8.49 18.98
CA TYR A 76 -6.11 7.85 17.96
C TYR A 76 -7.59 8.10 18.27
N PRO A 77 -8.44 8.19 17.24
CA PRO A 77 -9.89 8.23 17.43
C PRO A 77 -10.40 6.84 17.84
N LEU A 78 -11.56 6.78 18.48
CA LEU A 78 -12.15 5.53 18.96
C LEU A 78 -13.09 4.91 17.92
N HIS A 79 -13.14 3.58 17.88
CA HIS A 79 -14.18 2.88 17.15
C HIS A 79 -15.55 3.03 17.85
N GLU A 80 -16.61 3.15 17.05
CA GLU A 80 -17.98 3.35 17.55
C GLU A 80 -18.56 2.18 18.38
N GLY A 81 -17.90 1.02 18.37
CA GLY A 81 -18.22 -0.12 19.22
C GLY A 81 -17.53 -1.41 18.80
N ASN A 82 -17.88 -2.52 19.45
CA ASN A 82 -17.32 -3.83 19.13
C ASN A 82 -17.99 -4.43 17.89
N TYR A 83 -17.21 -5.11 17.05
CA TYR A 83 -17.68 -5.79 15.85
C TYR A 83 -18.27 -7.19 16.15
N LYS A 84 -17.94 -7.80 17.30
CA LYS A 84 -18.47 -9.11 17.73
C LYS A 84 -19.55 -8.96 18.81
N PHE A 85 -20.54 -9.87 18.75
CA PHE A 85 -21.53 -10.01 19.81
C PHE A 85 -20.86 -10.60 21.06
N THR A 86 -20.96 -9.90 22.19
CA THR A 86 -20.45 -10.39 23.48
C THR A 86 -21.66 -10.89 24.27
N PRO A 87 -21.87 -12.21 24.42
CA PRO A 87 -23.13 -12.77 24.92
C PRO A 87 -23.46 -12.41 26.39
N THR A 88 -22.55 -11.77 27.12
CA THR A 88 -22.67 -11.46 28.54
C THR A 88 -23.11 -10.03 28.87
N LYS A 89 -23.28 -9.12 27.88
CA LYS A 89 -23.74 -7.74 28.12
C LYS A 89 -25.20 -7.58 27.67
N ILE A 90 -26.03 -6.90 28.47
CA ILE A 90 -27.38 -6.47 28.06
C ILE A 90 -27.19 -5.47 26.92
N HIS A 91 -27.61 -5.84 25.71
CA HIS A 91 -27.44 -5.00 24.52
C HIS A 91 -28.54 -3.95 24.44
N THR A 92 -28.13 -2.70 24.22
CA THR A 92 -29.08 -1.63 23.89
C THR A 92 -29.39 -1.67 22.38
N PRO A 93 -30.55 -1.16 21.91
CA PRO A 93 -30.86 -1.09 20.47
C PRO A 93 -29.82 -0.30 19.66
N GLN A 94 -29.06 0.58 20.32
CA GLN A 94 -27.95 1.33 19.71
C GLN A 94 -26.72 0.44 19.42
N ASP A 95 -26.48 -0.62 20.19
CA ASP A 95 -25.40 -1.58 19.95
C ASP A 95 -25.69 -2.51 18.75
N GLU A 96 -26.98 -2.65 18.36
CA GLU A 96 -27.37 -3.40 17.16
C GLU A 96 -27.08 -2.64 15.86
N ASN A 97 -27.14 -1.30 15.89
CA ASN A 97 -26.91 -0.42 14.73
C ASN A 97 -25.47 0.11 14.61
N ASN A 98 -24.49 -0.47 15.32
CA ASN A 98 -23.08 -0.06 15.24
C ASN A 98 -22.55 -0.16 13.79
N PRO A 99 -22.07 0.94 13.16
CA PRO A 99 -21.60 0.91 11.77
C PRO A 99 -20.42 -0.03 11.55
N ARG A 100 -19.52 -0.18 12.54
CA ARG A 100 -18.42 -1.16 12.48
C ARG A 100 -18.94 -2.59 12.33
N ARG A 101 -20.03 -2.91 13.05
CA ARG A 101 -20.67 -4.22 12.98
C ARG A 101 -21.38 -4.41 11.66
N VAL A 102 -22.10 -3.40 11.18
CA VAL A 102 -22.75 -3.43 9.85
C VAL A 102 -21.71 -3.70 8.76
N LEU A 103 -20.55 -3.03 8.79
CA LEU A 103 -19.44 -3.28 7.88
C LEU A 103 -18.88 -4.69 8.01
N TYR A 104 -18.66 -5.17 9.24
CA TYR A 104 -18.20 -6.54 9.45
C TYR A 104 -19.18 -7.56 8.85
N ASP A 105 -20.46 -7.33 9.07
CA ASP A 105 -21.54 -8.23 8.74
C ASP A 105 -21.91 -8.25 7.25
N THR A 106 -21.68 -7.14 6.54
CA THR A 106 -22.01 -6.97 5.11
C THR A 106 -20.81 -7.12 4.18
N TRP A 107 -19.60 -6.79 4.66
CA TRP A 107 -18.40 -6.67 3.83
C TRP A 107 -17.24 -7.56 4.29
N VAL A 108 -16.93 -7.64 5.60
CA VAL A 108 -15.73 -8.36 6.06
C VAL A 108 -15.90 -9.88 6.06
N ARG A 109 -17.12 -10.40 6.32
CA ARG A 109 -17.34 -11.85 6.41
C ARG A 109 -16.98 -12.57 5.11
N TYR A 110 -16.04 -13.51 5.18
CA TYR A 110 -15.61 -14.37 4.06
C TYR A 110 -16.76 -15.10 3.34
N ARG A 111 -17.87 -15.40 4.03
CA ARG A 111 -19.05 -16.05 3.43
C ARG A 111 -19.81 -15.16 2.43
N ILE A 112 -19.63 -13.84 2.50
CA ILE A 112 -20.39 -12.85 1.72
C ILE A 112 -19.57 -12.37 0.51
N TRP A 113 -18.77 -13.28 -0.06
CA TRP A 113 -17.84 -12.94 -1.14
C TRP A 113 -18.53 -12.44 -2.42
N TYR A 114 -19.78 -12.86 -2.67
CA TYR A 114 -20.53 -12.57 -3.90
C TYR A 114 -21.25 -11.21 -3.90
N LYS A 115 -21.29 -10.51 -2.76
CA LYS A 115 -21.93 -9.18 -2.70
C LYS A 115 -20.94 -8.09 -3.12
N ASN A 116 -21.48 -7.09 -3.81
CA ASN A 116 -20.78 -5.85 -4.15
C ASN A 116 -20.30 -5.13 -2.88
N GLN A 117 -19.22 -4.37 -3.04
CA GLN A 117 -18.62 -3.61 -1.94
C GLN A 117 -19.50 -2.41 -1.56
N PRO A 118 -19.82 -2.20 -0.27
CA PRO A 118 -20.61 -1.06 0.18
C PRO A 118 -19.72 0.19 0.33
N LEU A 119 -19.31 0.79 -0.79
CA LEU A 119 -18.37 1.90 -0.83
C LEU A 119 -18.82 3.11 0.01
N ASP A 120 -20.12 3.42 0.02
CA ASP A 120 -20.66 4.54 0.80
C ASP A 120 -20.52 4.31 2.31
N CYS A 121 -20.78 3.09 2.79
CA CYS A 121 -20.60 2.76 4.20
C CYS A 121 -19.11 2.71 4.59
N ILE A 122 -18.25 2.26 3.68
CA ILE A 122 -16.79 2.26 3.89
C ILE A 122 -16.29 3.70 3.99
N ARG A 123 -16.76 4.59 3.10
CA ARG A 123 -16.45 6.02 3.13
C ARG A 123 -16.93 6.66 4.43
N GLU A 124 -18.20 6.46 4.79
CA GLU A 124 -18.78 7.07 5.98
C GLU A 124 -18.01 6.69 7.25
N TYR A 125 -17.48 5.46 7.31
CA TYR A 125 -16.73 4.97 8.45
C TYR A 125 -15.23 5.28 8.40
N PHE A 126 -14.53 4.96 7.32
CA PHE A 126 -13.06 5.04 7.22
C PHE A 126 -12.54 6.27 6.45
N GLY A 127 -13.42 6.96 5.73
CA GLY A 127 -13.07 8.07 4.86
C GLY A 127 -12.81 7.69 3.40
N GLU A 128 -12.59 8.73 2.59
CA GLU A 128 -12.47 8.64 1.13
C GLU A 128 -11.17 7.99 0.71
N LYS A 129 -10.05 8.22 1.43
CA LYS A 129 -8.75 7.60 1.08
C LYS A 129 -8.78 6.07 1.14
N ILE A 130 -9.48 5.49 2.10
CA ILE A 130 -9.67 4.04 2.19
C ILE A 130 -10.75 3.58 1.21
N SER A 131 -11.84 4.35 1.08
CA SER A 131 -12.92 4.00 0.16
C SER A 131 -12.47 4.01 -1.31
N ILE A 132 -11.63 4.96 -1.72
CA ILE A 132 -11.10 5.05 -3.09
C ILE A 132 -10.16 3.87 -3.41
N TYR A 133 -9.39 3.39 -2.43
CA TYR A 133 -8.60 2.17 -2.56
C TYR A 133 -9.49 0.97 -2.86
N PHE A 134 -10.57 0.77 -2.10
CA PHE A 134 -11.49 -0.33 -2.34
C PHE A 134 -12.33 -0.18 -3.62
N ALA A 135 -12.64 1.06 -4.01
CA ALA A 135 -13.28 1.36 -5.29
C ALA A 135 -12.36 0.97 -6.45
N TRP A 136 -11.08 1.38 -6.39
CA TRP A 136 -10.06 1.01 -7.37
C TRP A 136 -9.87 -0.50 -7.43
N LEU A 137 -9.68 -1.16 -6.28
CA LEU A 137 -9.43 -2.59 -6.19
C LEU A 137 -10.63 -3.41 -6.70
N GLY A 138 -11.86 -2.99 -6.38
CA GLY A 138 -13.08 -3.61 -6.89
C GLY A 138 -13.22 -3.49 -8.40
N LEU A 139 -12.94 -2.29 -8.92
CA LEU A 139 -12.99 -2.04 -10.36
C LEU A 139 -11.91 -2.85 -11.09
N TYR A 140 -10.68 -2.81 -10.59
CA TYR A 140 -9.56 -3.59 -11.11
C TYR A 140 -9.91 -5.08 -11.17
N THR A 141 -10.47 -5.64 -10.09
CA THR A 141 -10.89 -7.05 -10.03
C THR A 141 -11.99 -7.38 -11.06
N THR A 142 -12.91 -6.46 -11.31
CA THR A 142 -13.97 -6.64 -12.32
C THR A 142 -13.38 -6.66 -13.74
N TRP A 143 -12.42 -5.79 -14.02
CA TRP A 143 -11.75 -5.73 -15.33
C TRP A 143 -10.74 -6.85 -15.56
N LEU A 144 -10.37 -7.63 -14.53
CA LEU A 144 -9.61 -8.87 -14.67
C LEU A 144 -10.43 -10.03 -15.26
N LEU A 145 -11.77 -9.90 -15.40
CA LEU A 145 -12.60 -10.90 -16.08
C LEU A 145 -12.42 -10.89 -17.63
N PRO A 146 -12.48 -9.75 -18.34
CA PRO A 146 -12.29 -9.67 -19.80
C PRO A 146 -10.81 -9.58 -20.29
N ALA A 147 -9.84 -9.94 -19.45
CA ALA A 147 -8.51 -9.34 -19.28
C ALA A 147 -7.43 -9.34 -20.38
N SER A 148 -7.71 -9.41 -21.69
CA SER A 148 -6.61 -9.47 -22.69
C SER A 148 -6.50 -8.26 -23.64
N ILE A 149 -7.50 -7.39 -23.73
CA ILE A 149 -7.51 -6.25 -24.69
C ILE A 149 -7.55 -4.88 -23.97
N VAL A 150 -7.71 -4.84 -22.66
CA VAL A 150 -8.28 -3.69 -21.95
C VAL A 150 -7.37 -3.14 -20.83
N ALA A 151 -6.09 -2.87 -21.11
CA ALA A 151 -5.29 -2.08 -20.17
C ALA A 151 -5.65 -0.58 -20.27
N ILE A 152 -5.66 -0.04 -21.50
CA ILE A 152 -5.96 1.38 -21.76
C ILE A 152 -7.42 1.69 -21.42
N MET A 153 -8.35 0.85 -21.89
CA MET A 153 -9.78 1.02 -21.58
C MET A 153 -10.07 0.92 -20.06
N PHE A 154 -9.33 0.08 -19.31
CA PHE A 154 -9.43 0.04 -17.85
C PHE A 154 -8.97 1.36 -17.23
N LEU A 155 -7.81 1.88 -17.63
CA LEU A 155 -7.29 3.16 -17.12
C LEU A 155 -8.22 4.33 -17.43
N GLU A 156 -8.75 4.40 -18.65
CA GLU A 156 -9.72 5.45 -19.04
C GLU A 156 -11.04 5.31 -18.28
N HIS A 157 -11.50 4.07 -18.04
CA HIS A 157 -12.68 3.84 -17.22
C HIS A 157 -12.44 4.19 -15.74
N TRP A 158 -11.26 3.90 -15.21
CA TRP A 158 -10.87 4.33 -13.86
C TRP A 158 -10.86 5.85 -13.74
N LYS A 159 -10.24 6.58 -14.69
CA LYS A 159 -10.26 8.05 -14.69
C LYS A 159 -11.69 8.61 -14.64
N ARG A 160 -12.59 8.07 -15.47
CA ARG A 160 -14.00 8.45 -15.47
C ARG A 160 -14.70 8.12 -14.16
N LYS A 161 -14.46 6.91 -13.62
CA LYS A 161 -15.07 6.48 -12.36
C LYS A 161 -14.55 7.29 -11.17
N ASN A 162 -13.27 7.62 -11.16
CA ASN A 162 -12.65 8.50 -10.16
C ASN A 162 -13.28 9.90 -10.18
N ALA A 163 -13.49 10.48 -11.38
CA ALA A 163 -14.18 11.76 -11.50
C ALA A 163 -15.65 11.70 -11.04
N GLU A 164 -16.38 10.62 -11.39
CA GLU A 164 -17.76 10.39 -10.91
C GLU A 164 -17.82 10.30 -9.38
N ILE A 165 -16.90 9.53 -8.78
CA ILE A 165 -16.80 9.35 -7.34
C ILE A 165 -16.41 10.67 -6.66
N ALA A 166 -15.42 11.39 -7.18
CA ALA A 166 -14.99 12.68 -6.64
C ALA A 166 -16.11 13.72 -6.67
N TYR A 167 -16.93 13.72 -7.73
CA TYR A 167 -18.13 14.54 -7.80
C TYR A 167 -19.20 14.10 -6.79
N GLN A 168 -19.55 12.81 -6.74
CA GLN A 168 -20.52 12.27 -5.77
C GLN A 168 -20.11 12.48 -4.32
N TRP A 169 -18.81 12.62 -4.07
CA TRP A 169 -18.24 12.78 -2.75
C TRP A 169 -17.91 14.23 -2.39
N ASP A 170 -18.28 15.19 -3.24
CA ASP A 170 -18.02 16.62 -3.03
C ASP A 170 -16.52 16.94 -2.83
N LEU A 171 -15.64 16.19 -3.50
CA LEU A 171 -14.18 16.35 -3.43
C LEU A 171 -13.61 17.25 -4.54
N MET A 172 -14.43 17.72 -5.48
CA MET A 172 -13.98 18.46 -6.67
C MET A 172 -13.46 19.88 -6.34
N ASP A 173 -14.06 20.53 -5.34
CA ASP A 173 -13.77 21.91 -4.93
C ASP A 173 -12.91 21.97 -3.66
N PHE A 174 -12.35 20.85 -3.21
CA PHE A 174 -11.46 20.83 -2.06
C PHE A 174 -10.12 21.45 -2.47
N GLU A 175 -9.85 22.67 -1.99
CA GLU A 175 -8.55 23.31 -2.17
C GLU A 175 -7.47 22.46 -1.47
N GLU A 176 -6.30 22.32 -2.11
CA GLU A 176 -5.11 21.82 -1.42
C GLU A 176 -4.79 22.78 -0.27
N GLU A 177 -5.28 22.50 0.93
CA GLU A 177 -4.72 23.07 2.15
C GLU A 177 -3.21 22.81 2.15
N GLU A 178 -2.41 23.88 2.27
CA GLU A 178 -0.96 23.75 2.36
C GLU A 178 -0.61 22.86 3.56
N ASP A 179 -0.17 21.64 3.27
CA ASP A 179 0.29 20.68 4.27
C ASP A 179 1.21 21.37 5.29
N HIS A 180 0.84 21.26 6.57
CA HIS A 180 1.69 21.75 7.64
C HIS A 180 3.09 21.10 7.54
N PRO A 181 4.16 21.85 7.84
CA PRO A 181 5.50 21.28 7.79
C PRO A 181 5.58 20.08 8.72
N ARG A 182 6.14 18.99 8.20
CA ARG A 182 6.21 17.73 8.91
C ARG A 182 6.95 17.94 10.24
N PRO A 183 6.52 17.28 11.32
CA PRO A 183 7.14 17.48 12.64
C PRO A 183 8.63 17.10 12.69
N GLU A 184 9.13 16.20 11.83
CA GLU A 184 10.57 15.89 11.76
C GLU A 184 11.37 17.03 11.16
N PHE A 185 10.75 17.74 10.22
CA PHE A 185 11.35 18.86 9.52
C PHE A 185 11.49 20.04 10.47
N THR A 186 10.46 20.36 11.25
CA THR A 186 10.48 21.47 12.21
C THR A 186 11.54 21.32 13.30
N VAL A 187 11.79 20.10 13.78
CA VAL A 187 12.80 19.82 14.83
C VAL A 187 14.23 19.82 14.28
N ARG A 188 14.45 19.26 13.08
CA ARG A 188 15.80 19.05 12.53
C ARG A 188 16.27 20.17 11.59
N ALA A 189 15.40 21.11 11.22
CA ALA A 189 15.77 22.22 10.35
C ALA A 189 16.86 23.09 11.00
N PRO A 190 17.93 23.45 10.26
CA PRO A 190 19.05 24.20 10.81
C PRO A 190 18.81 25.70 10.93
N SER A 191 17.83 26.24 10.20
CA SER A 191 17.56 27.67 10.08
C SER A 191 16.06 27.95 10.03
N VAL A 192 15.67 29.18 10.36
CA VAL A 192 14.30 29.70 10.22
C VAL A 192 14.37 30.85 9.21
N GLU A 193 13.46 30.87 8.24
CA GLU A 193 13.37 31.92 7.22
C GLU A 193 11.93 32.45 7.16
N LYS A 194 11.78 33.72 6.79
CA LYS A 194 10.46 34.34 6.64
C LYS A 194 9.87 33.90 5.30
N ASN A 195 8.72 33.25 5.34
CA ASN A 195 8.01 32.85 4.13
C ASN A 195 7.64 34.10 3.31
N PRO A 196 7.97 34.17 2.00
CA PRO A 196 7.74 35.34 1.18
C PRO A 196 6.25 35.63 0.91
N ILE A 197 5.38 34.62 1.05
CA ILE A 197 3.94 34.71 0.79
C ILE A 197 3.18 35.01 2.09
N THR A 198 3.37 34.18 3.12
CA THR A 198 2.64 34.30 4.39
C THR A 198 3.24 35.32 5.35
N GLY A 199 4.52 35.64 5.19
CA GLY A 199 5.26 36.53 6.10
C GLY A 199 5.54 35.92 7.47
N ILE A 200 5.24 34.64 7.69
CA ILE A 200 5.48 33.93 8.95
C ILE A 200 6.91 33.38 8.97
N LEU A 201 7.54 33.36 10.15
CA LEU A 201 8.84 32.73 10.35
C LEU A 201 8.67 31.21 10.41
N GLU A 202 9.24 30.49 9.45
CA GLU A 202 9.10 29.05 9.30
C GLU A 202 10.47 28.36 9.25
N PRO A 203 10.59 27.12 9.76
CA PRO A 203 11.80 26.33 9.60
C PRO A 203 12.14 26.15 8.13
N TYR A 204 13.40 26.39 7.75
CA TYR A 204 13.89 26.33 6.38
C TYR A 204 15.13 25.45 6.26
N PHE A 205 15.19 24.69 5.16
CA PHE A 205 16.33 23.85 4.80
C PHE A 205 16.89 24.28 3.43
N PRO A 206 18.20 24.60 3.34
CA PRO A 206 18.79 25.11 2.11
C PRO A 206 18.74 24.09 0.97
N THR A 207 18.18 24.52 -0.17
CA THR A 207 17.95 23.67 -1.34
C THR A 207 19.24 23.08 -1.93
N SER A 208 20.36 23.81 -1.88
CA SER A 208 21.66 23.31 -2.35
C SER A 208 22.13 22.07 -1.58
N HIS A 209 21.98 22.06 -0.25
CA HIS A 209 22.31 20.89 0.55
C HIS A 209 21.33 19.74 0.30
N ARG A 210 20.05 20.04 0.11
CA ARG A 210 19.03 19.03 -0.27
C ARG A 210 19.39 18.33 -1.56
N ARG A 211 19.83 19.06 -2.58
CA ARG A 211 20.23 18.49 -3.89
C ARG A 211 21.32 17.42 -3.74
N TYR A 212 22.34 17.65 -2.92
CA TYR A 212 23.39 16.64 -2.67
C TYR A 212 22.86 15.40 -1.93
N ARG A 213 21.91 15.56 -1.00
CA ARG A 213 21.28 14.42 -0.29
C ARG A 213 20.38 13.61 -1.21
N VAL A 214 19.58 14.27 -2.05
CA VAL A 214 18.75 13.61 -3.06
C VAL A 214 19.62 12.88 -4.08
N LEU A 215 20.74 13.48 -4.50
CA LEU A 215 21.71 12.84 -5.39
C LEU A 215 22.30 11.56 -4.76
N ALA A 216 22.61 11.58 -3.46
CA ALA A 216 23.03 10.40 -2.74
C ALA A 216 21.94 9.32 -2.66
N GLY A 217 20.66 9.71 -2.56
CA GLY A 217 19.52 8.80 -2.68
C GLY A 217 19.45 8.12 -4.06
N VAL A 218 19.63 8.88 -5.14
CA VAL A 218 19.72 8.34 -6.51
C VAL A 218 20.92 7.41 -6.68
N LEU A 219 22.08 7.78 -6.14
CA LEU A 219 23.26 6.92 -6.15
C LEU A 219 23.01 5.60 -5.39
N SER A 220 22.36 5.66 -4.23
CA SER A 220 22.01 4.46 -3.46
C SER A 220 21.08 3.53 -4.24
N LEU A 221 20.08 4.07 -4.94
CA LEU A 221 19.22 3.29 -5.84
C LEU A 221 20.05 2.59 -6.93
N SER A 222 20.99 3.31 -7.56
CA SER A 222 21.84 2.72 -8.60
C SER A 222 22.72 1.56 -8.09
N VAL A 223 23.30 1.70 -6.89
CA VAL A 223 24.09 0.64 -6.24
C VAL A 223 23.22 -0.59 -5.95
N MET A 224 22.00 -0.38 -5.47
CA MET A 224 21.06 -1.45 -5.19
C MET A 224 20.60 -2.18 -6.47
N ILE A 225 20.44 -1.47 -7.58
CA ILE A 225 20.17 -2.07 -8.90
C ILE A 225 21.36 -2.93 -9.35
N CYS A 226 22.60 -2.47 -9.16
CA CYS A 226 23.79 -3.28 -9.46
C CYS A 226 23.82 -4.57 -8.62
N ILE A 227 23.45 -4.50 -7.34
CA ILE A 227 23.34 -5.68 -6.47
C ILE A 227 22.31 -6.68 -7.01
N VAL A 228 21.15 -6.21 -7.48
CA VAL A 228 20.14 -7.08 -8.13
C VAL A 228 20.72 -7.81 -9.33
N ILE A 229 21.47 -7.11 -10.19
CA ILE A 229 22.12 -7.73 -11.37
C ILE A 229 23.14 -8.80 -10.94
N ILE A 230 23.94 -8.53 -9.90
CA ILE A 230 24.89 -9.51 -9.36
C ILE A 230 24.16 -10.77 -8.87
N PHE A 231 23.06 -10.62 -8.14
CA PHE A 231 22.26 -11.77 -7.69
C PHE A 231 21.63 -12.54 -8.85
N ILE A 232 21.18 -11.86 -9.92
CA ILE A 232 20.70 -12.54 -11.13
C ILE A 232 21.81 -13.40 -11.75
N ILE A 233 23.02 -12.87 -11.88
CA ILE A 233 24.18 -13.63 -12.36
C ILE A 233 24.47 -14.82 -11.43
N ALA A 234 24.41 -14.64 -10.11
CA ALA A 234 24.61 -15.71 -9.15
C ALA A 234 23.56 -16.84 -9.30
N ILE A 235 22.29 -16.49 -9.54
CA ILE A 235 21.22 -17.47 -9.77
C ILE A 235 21.42 -18.23 -11.09
N ILE A 236 21.89 -17.55 -12.14
CA ILE A 236 22.25 -18.19 -13.41
C ILE A 236 23.38 -19.21 -13.17
N VAL A 237 24.44 -18.80 -12.47
CA VAL A 237 25.55 -19.70 -12.13
C VAL A 237 25.05 -20.90 -11.31
N TYR A 238 24.21 -20.68 -10.31
CA TYR A 238 23.58 -21.75 -9.52
C TYR A 238 22.82 -22.76 -10.40
N ARG A 239 22.01 -22.28 -11.35
CA ARG A 239 21.26 -23.14 -12.29
C ARG A 239 22.21 -23.97 -13.16
N THR A 240 23.30 -23.38 -13.66
CA THR A 240 24.31 -24.14 -14.42
C THR A 240 24.96 -25.24 -13.60
N ILE A 241 25.28 -24.99 -12.33
CA ILE A 241 25.92 -25.96 -11.44
C ILE A 241 24.98 -27.12 -11.12
N ILE A 242 23.71 -26.85 -10.82
CA ILE A 242 22.71 -27.90 -10.53
C ILE A 242 22.44 -28.79 -11.74
N ASN A 243 22.48 -28.25 -12.96
CA ASN A 243 22.21 -29.05 -14.15
C ASN A 243 23.24 -30.19 -14.32
N ILE A 244 24.51 -29.98 -13.97
CA ILE A 244 25.60 -30.97 -14.18
C ILE A 244 25.31 -32.33 -13.50
N PRO A 245 25.04 -32.43 -12.19
CA PRO A 245 24.71 -33.69 -11.54
C PRO A 245 23.36 -34.26 -12.00
N LEU A 246 22.37 -33.40 -12.30
CA LEU A 246 21.04 -33.83 -12.75
C LEU A 246 21.10 -34.54 -14.12
N PHE A 247 21.98 -34.10 -15.02
CA PHE A 247 22.21 -34.76 -16.32
C PHE A 247 23.00 -36.06 -16.22
N LYS A 248 23.80 -36.24 -15.15
CA LYS A 248 24.60 -37.46 -14.92
C LYS A 248 23.70 -38.64 -14.50
N ASN A 249 22.60 -38.38 -13.82
CA ASN A 249 21.64 -39.39 -13.38
C ASN A 249 20.66 -39.74 -14.51
N LYS A 250 20.60 -41.02 -14.90
CA LYS A 250 19.79 -41.50 -16.04
C LYS A 250 18.29 -41.22 -15.87
N ASP A 251 17.76 -41.38 -14.66
CA ASP A 251 16.33 -41.19 -14.38
C ASP A 251 15.92 -39.71 -14.31
N LEU A 252 16.81 -38.85 -13.78
CA LEU A 252 16.55 -37.42 -13.60
C LEU A 252 16.83 -36.59 -14.85
N ARG A 253 17.54 -37.16 -15.83
CA ARG A 253 17.92 -36.47 -17.08
C ARG A 253 16.74 -35.85 -17.82
N LYS A 254 15.56 -36.50 -17.81
CA LYS A 254 14.35 -36.00 -18.49
C LYS A 254 13.78 -34.75 -17.81
N TYR A 255 13.88 -34.66 -16.48
CA TYR A 255 13.30 -33.57 -15.69
C TYR A 255 14.34 -32.53 -15.25
N ALA A 256 15.61 -32.73 -15.60
CA ALA A 256 16.75 -31.93 -15.14
C ALA A 256 16.52 -30.41 -15.31
N LEU A 257 16.14 -29.98 -16.52
CA LEU A 257 15.92 -28.58 -16.86
C LEU A 257 14.74 -27.97 -16.09
N SER A 258 13.64 -28.71 -15.96
CA SER A 258 12.47 -28.25 -15.20
C SER A 258 12.80 -28.10 -13.71
N TYR A 259 13.51 -29.06 -13.12
CA TYR A 259 13.90 -28.97 -11.71
C TYR A 259 14.86 -27.80 -11.45
N ALA A 260 15.86 -27.59 -12.31
CA ALA A 260 16.77 -26.45 -12.19
C ALA A 260 16.07 -25.10 -12.40
N SER A 261 15.12 -25.03 -13.33
CA SER A 261 14.28 -23.85 -13.56
C SER A 261 13.45 -23.51 -12.32
N ILE A 262 12.71 -24.48 -11.79
CA ILE A 262 11.86 -24.36 -10.60
C ILE A 262 12.69 -23.98 -9.38
N SER A 263 13.77 -24.71 -9.08
CA SER A 263 14.61 -24.42 -7.92
C SER A 263 15.24 -23.03 -7.99
N GLY A 264 15.73 -22.63 -9.17
CA GLY A 264 16.26 -21.28 -9.38
C GLY A 264 15.20 -20.19 -9.28
N ALA A 265 13.95 -20.46 -9.70
CA ALA A 265 12.85 -19.50 -9.56
C ALA A 265 12.44 -19.30 -8.10
N PHE A 266 12.42 -20.37 -7.30
CA PHE A 266 12.20 -20.27 -5.84
C PHE A 266 13.31 -19.50 -5.14
N LEU A 267 14.59 -19.78 -5.44
CA LEU A 267 15.70 -18.99 -4.89
C LEU A 267 15.61 -17.52 -5.31
N ASN A 268 15.26 -17.25 -6.57
CA ASN A 268 15.06 -15.90 -7.05
C ASN A 268 13.95 -15.17 -6.27
N LEU A 269 12.82 -15.85 -6.00
CA LEU A 269 11.73 -15.30 -5.19
C LEU A 269 12.21 -14.92 -3.77
N ILE A 270 12.96 -15.82 -3.11
CA ILE A 270 13.50 -15.55 -1.76
C ILE A 270 14.41 -14.31 -1.78
N VAL A 271 15.32 -14.22 -2.76
CA VAL A 271 16.22 -13.07 -2.90
C VAL A 271 15.43 -11.77 -3.15
N ILE A 272 14.44 -11.81 -4.04
CA ILE A 272 13.58 -10.65 -4.33
C ILE A 272 12.90 -10.15 -3.06
N MET A 273 12.36 -11.05 -2.24
CA MET A 273 11.68 -10.68 -1.00
C MET A 273 12.61 -10.03 0.03
N ILE A 274 13.81 -10.59 0.20
CA ILE A 274 14.82 -10.06 1.13
C ILE A 274 15.29 -8.67 0.67
N LEU A 275 15.69 -8.55 -0.61
CA LEU A 275 16.18 -7.29 -1.16
C LEU A 275 15.10 -6.21 -1.16
N GLY A 276 13.84 -6.57 -1.44
CA GLY A 276 12.68 -5.70 -1.33
C GLY A 276 12.56 -5.04 0.04
N LYS A 277 12.56 -5.85 1.11
CA LYS A 277 12.44 -5.34 2.48
C LYS A 277 13.68 -4.59 2.97
N VAL A 278 14.88 -4.99 2.56
CA VAL A 278 16.10 -4.21 2.86
C VAL A 278 16.05 -2.83 2.21
N TYR A 279 15.62 -2.75 0.96
CA TYR A 279 15.54 -1.48 0.25
C TYR A 279 14.44 -0.58 0.79
N GLU A 280 13.26 -1.10 1.14
CA GLU A 280 12.19 -0.31 1.75
C GLU A 280 12.67 0.40 3.03
N ILE A 281 13.36 -0.31 3.92
CA ILE A 281 13.96 0.26 5.14
C ILE A 281 15.02 1.31 4.80
N LEU A 282 15.86 1.04 3.79
CA LEU A 282 16.90 1.97 3.36
C LEU A 282 16.30 3.23 2.73
N ALA A 283 15.33 3.08 1.85
CA ALA A 283 14.63 4.17 1.16
C ALA A 283 13.90 5.07 2.14
N TYR A 284 13.25 4.49 3.15
CA TYR A 284 12.65 5.26 4.25
C TYR A 284 13.70 6.12 4.97
N LYS A 285 14.82 5.51 5.42
CA LYS A 285 15.91 6.23 6.11
C LYS A 285 16.56 7.32 5.24
N LEU A 286 16.77 7.04 3.95
CA LEU A 286 17.34 8.00 3.01
C LEU A 286 16.38 9.17 2.77
N THR A 287 15.10 8.89 2.59
CA THR A 287 14.09 9.94 2.38
C THR A 287 13.86 10.76 3.64
N GLN A 288 14.03 10.17 4.83
CA GLN A 288 14.07 10.94 6.09
C GLN A 288 15.29 11.87 6.13
N TRP A 289 16.44 11.40 5.64
CA TRP A 289 17.66 12.20 5.59
C TRP A 289 17.61 13.34 4.55
N GLU A 290 16.84 13.19 3.47
CA GLU A 290 16.62 14.22 2.45
C GLU A 290 15.85 15.45 2.96
N MET A 291 15.16 15.35 4.09
CA MET A 291 14.51 16.47 4.77
C MET A 291 13.47 17.20 3.88
N HIS A 292 12.47 16.46 3.41
CA HIS A 292 11.28 17.05 2.77
C HIS A 292 10.42 17.84 3.77
N ARG A 293 9.78 18.91 3.29
CA ARG A 293 9.01 19.85 4.11
C ARG A 293 7.65 19.26 4.49
N THR A 294 6.86 18.82 3.51
CA THR A 294 5.50 18.29 3.70
C THR A 294 5.49 16.77 3.76
N GLN A 295 4.40 16.19 4.27
CA GLN A 295 4.22 14.75 4.29
C GLN A 295 3.97 14.20 2.87
N THR A 296 3.20 14.93 2.05
CA THR A 296 2.96 14.58 0.65
C THR A 296 4.25 14.51 -0.17
N ASP A 297 5.14 15.52 -0.07
CA ASP A 297 6.43 15.48 -0.77
C ASP A 297 7.28 14.27 -0.35
N PHE A 298 7.28 13.97 0.96
CA PHE A 298 8.02 12.84 1.50
C PHE A 298 7.48 11.51 0.95
N ASP A 299 6.16 11.32 0.99
CA ASP A 299 5.51 10.10 0.53
C ASP A 299 5.67 9.93 -0.99
N ASN A 300 5.62 11.02 -1.78
CA ASN A 300 5.86 10.99 -3.23
C ASN A 300 7.29 10.55 -3.56
N HIS A 301 8.31 11.12 -2.91
CA HIS A 301 9.71 10.75 -3.15
C HIS A 301 10.02 9.33 -2.64
N LEU A 302 9.42 8.91 -1.52
CA LEU A 302 9.55 7.55 -1.02
C LEU A 302 8.90 6.55 -1.99
N THR A 303 7.69 6.85 -2.46
CA THR A 303 6.92 6.07 -3.41
C THR A 303 7.72 5.82 -4.69
N ILE A 304 8.25 6.88 -5.31
CA ILE A 304 9.02 6.75 -6.55
C ILE A 304 10.25 5.85 -6.35
N LYS A 305 11.00 6.01 -5.26
CA LYS A 305 12.20 5.20 -5.01
C LYS A 305 11.87 3.74 -4.80
N VAL A 306 10.91 3.44 -3.91
CA VAL A 306 10.52 2.07 -3.59
C VAL A 306 9.91 1.39 -4.82
N PHE A 307 9.04 2.09 -5.55
CA PHE A 307 8.45 1.58 -6.80
C PHE A 307 9.51 1.25 -7.84
N LEU A 308 10.44 2.18 -8.16
CA LEU A 308 11.48 1.95 -9.17
C LEU A 308 12.37 0.76 -8.81
N PHE A 309 12.78 0.66 -7.54
CA PHE A 309 13.56 -0.47 -7.08
C PHE A 309 12.78 -1.78 -7.18
N GLN A 310 11.54 -1.81 -6.68
CA GLN A 310 10.73 -3.03 -6.72
C GLN A 310 10.45 -3.45 -8.16
N PHE A 311 10.12 -2.53 -9.06
CA PHE A 311 9.93 -2.81 -10.48
C PHE A 311 11.17 -3.50 -11.07
N ILE A 312 12.36 -2.94 -10.88
CA ILE A 312 13.60 -3.53 -11.39
C ILE A 312 13.86 -4.89 -10.71
N ASN A 313 13.73 -5.00 -9.40
CA ASN A 313 13.99 -6.22 -8.65
C ASN A 313 13.06 -7.39 -9.08
N PHE A 314 11.77 -7.11 -9.29
CA PHE A 314 10.80 -8.13 -9.70
C PHE A 314 10.95 -8.52 -11.19
N TYR A 315 11.15 -7.54 -12.08
CA TYR A 315 11.09 -7.80 -13.52
C TYR A 315 12.44 -8.15 -14.15
N SER A 316 13.58 -7.78 -13.55
CA SER A 316 14.90 -7.97 -14.19
C SER A 316 15.22 -9.44 -14.50
N SER A 317 14.91 -10.37 -13.59
CA SER A 317 15.18 -11.79 -13.82
C SER A 317 14.28 -12.38 -14.93
N ILE A 318 13.06 -11.86 -15.07
CA ILE A 318 12.09 -12.27 -16.08
C ILE A 318 12.49 -11.68 -17.44
N PHE A 319 12.88 -10.40 -17.49
CA PHE A 319 13.41 -9.77 -18.69
C PHE A 319 14.65 -10.47 -19.23
N TYR A 320 15.56 -10.91 -18.34
CA TYR A 320 16.71 -11.70 -18.73
C TYR A 320 16.29 -13.01 -19.44
N VAL A 321 15.38 -13.78 -18.85
CA VAL A 321 14.92 -15.05 -19.42
C VAL A 321 14.17 -14.84 -20.74
N ALA A 322 13.36 -13.78 -20.84
CA ALA A 322 12.58 -13.49 -22.03
C ALA A 322 13.44 -13.03 -23.22
N PHE A 323 14.42 -12.14 -23.00
CA PHE A 323 15.10 -11.43 -24.08
C PHE A 323 16.57 -11.80 -24.28
N PHE A 324 17.29 -12.17 -23.22
CA PHE A 324 18.75 -12.35 -23.26
C PHE A 324 19.19 -13.82 -23.19
N LYS A 325 18.41 -14.69 -22.55
CA LYS A 325 18.74 -16.12 -22.42
C LYS A 325 18.80 -16.81 -23.80
N GLY A 326 19.84 -17.61 -24.02
CA GLY A 326 20.04 -18.39 -25.25
C GLY A 326 20.47 -17.60 -26.50
N LYS A 327 20.58 -16.27 -26.43
CA LYS A 327 20.96 -15.44 -27.59
C LYS A 327 22.47 -15.33 -27.84
N PHE A 328 23.30 -15.57 -26.81
CA PHE A 328 24.75 -15.34 -26.86
C PHE A 328 25.63 -16.61 -26.79
N THR A 329 25.04 -17.79 -26.89
CA THR A 329 25.69 -19.09 -26.62
C THR A 329 26.75 -19.51 -27.66
N GLY A 330 26.68 -18.97 -28.89
CA GLY A 330 27.58 -19.31 -29.99
C GLY A 330 27.09 -20.53 -30.77
N TYR A 331 28.02 -21.27 -31.38
CA TYR A 331 27.71 -22.47 -32.18
C TYR A 331 28.60 -23.65 -31.77
N PRO A 332 28.19 -24.91 -32.08
CA PRO A 332 28.97 -26.09 -31.74
C PRO A 332 30.42 -26.00 -32.26
N GLY A 333 31.38 -26.04 -31.34
CA GLY A 333 32.82 -25.89 -31.62
C GLY A 333 33.42 -24.56 -31.14
N ASN A 334 32.63 -23.48 -31.10
CA ASN A 334 33.06 -22.18 -30.57
C ASN A 334 31.98 -21.57 -29.65
N TYR A 335 31.89 -22.13 -28.44
CA TYR A 335 30.98 -21.66 -27.41
C TYR A 335 31.55 -20.42 -26.73
N ARG A 336 30.73 -19.36 -26.58
CA ARG A 336 31.09 -18.23 -25.74
C ARG A 336 31.01 -18.65 -24.29
N ARG A 337 32.16 -18.67 -23.61
CA ARG A 337 32.26 -19.02 -22.18
C ARG A 337 32.29 -17.74 -21.36
N LEU A 338 31.44 -17.66 -20.36
CA LEU A 338 31.44 -16.58 -19.36
C LEU A 338 32.02 -17.16 -18.06
N PHE A 339 33.11 -16.57 -17.54
CA PHE A 339 33.85 -17.11 -16.39
C PHE A 339 34.26 -18.60 -16.53
N GLY A 340 34.60 -19.02 -17.75
CA GLY A 340 34.98 -20.43 -18.05
C GLY A 340 33.81 -21.41 -18.13
N LEU A 341 32.59 -21.01 -17.74
CA LEU A 341 31.37 -21.81 -17.83
C LEU A 341 30.66 -21.61 -19.18
N ARG A 342 30.03 -22.67 -19.69
CA ARG A 342 29.16 -22.59 -20.88
C ARG A 342 27.90 -21.82 -20.52
N GLN A 343 27.52 -20.86 -21.36
CA GLN A 343 26.27 -20.10 -21.18
C GLN A 343 25.04 -21.00 -21.31
N GLU A 344 23.97 -20.64 -20.60
CA GLU A 344 22.71 -21.39 -20.62
C GLU A 344 22.04 -21.37 -22.01
N GLU A 345 21.65 -22.55 -22.45
CA GLU A 345 20.84 -22.75 -23.65
C GLU A 345 19.37 -22.93 -23.28
N CYS A 346 18.47 -22.53 -24.19
CA CYS A 346 17.06 -22.85 -24.04
C CYS A 346 16.82 -24.33 -24.37
N GLY A 347 15.78 -24.91 -23.78
CA GLY A 347 15.29 -26.24 -24.17
C GLY A 347 14.75 -26.29 -25.60
N GLN A 348 14.40 -27.49 -26.07
CA GLN A 348 13.92 -27.73 -27.44
C GLN A 348 12.65 -26.93 -27.82
N GLY A 349 11.79 -26.61 -26.84
CA GLY A 349 10.59 -25.78 -27.02
C GLY A 349 10.80 -24.28 -26.80
N GLY A 350 12.06 -23.83 -26.70
CA GLY A 350 12.41 -22.45 -26.37
C GLY A 350 12.35 -22.14 -24.87
N CYS A 351 12.64 -20.89 -24.52
CA CYS A 351 12.66 -20.42 -23.13
C CYS A 351 11.27 -19.99 -22.59
N LEU A 352 10.21 -20.09 -23.40
CA LEU A 352 8.87 -19.60 -23.02
C LEU A 352 8.24 -20.40 -21.88
N ILE A 353 8.47 -21.72 -21.83
CA ILE A 353 7.98 -22.58 -20.74
C ILE A 353 8.70 -22.23 -19.43
N GLU A 354 10.01 -22.00 -19.48
CA GLU A 354 10.79 -21.58 -18.31
C GLU A 354 10.35 -20.21 -17.81
N LEU A 355 10.08 -19.28 -18.74
CA LEU A 355 9.54 -17.96 -18.44
C LEU A 355 8.18 -18.08 -17.76
N ALA A 356 7.27 -18.90 -18.28
CA ALA A 356 5.95 -19.14 -17.70
C ALA A 356 6.04 -19.77 -16.29
N GLN A 357 6.94 -20.73 -16.09
CA GLN A 357 7.20 -21.31 -14.76
C GLN A 357 7.72 -20.26 -13.78
N GLN A 358 8.65 -19.42 -14.20
CA GLN A 358 9.21 -18.35 -13.37
C GLN A 358 8.15 -17.30 -13.01
N LEU A 359 7.33 -16.89 -13.98
CA LEU A 359 6.20 -15.99 -13.75
C LEU A 359 5.19 -16.59 -12.77
N ALA A 360 4.81 -17.87 -12.96
CA ALA A 360 3.88 -18.55 -12.07
C ALA A 360 4.42 -18.64 -10.63
N ILE A 361 5.70 -19.02 -10.46
CA ILE A 361 6.31 -19.13 -9.13
C ILE A 361 6.44 -17.76 -8.46
N ILE A 362 6.85 -16.72 -9.20
CA ILE A 362 6.98 -15.36 -8.62
C ILE A 362 5.59 -14.81 -8.25
N MET A 363 4.62 -14.88 -9.15
CA MET A 363 3.29 -14.29 -8.93
C MET A 363 2.50 -15.07 -7.87
N ILE A 364 2.37 -16.40 -8.00
CA ILE A 364 1.63 -17.21 -7.02
C ILE A 364 2.40 -17.30 -5.70
N GLY A 365 3.73 -17.45 -5.76
CA GLY A 365 4.56 -17.61 -4.57
C GLY A 365 4.64 -16.34 -3.74
N LYS A 366 4.91 -15.18 -4.36
CA LYS A 366 4.89 -13.89 -3.65
C LYS A 366 3.53 -13.67 -2.99
N GLN A 367 2.46 -13.91 -3.74
CA GLN A 367 1.11 -13.68 -3.23
C GLN A 367 0.75 -14.58 -2.06
N ALA A 368 1.04 -15.88 -2.18
CA ALA A 368 0.81 -16.80 -1.08
C ALA A 368 1.56 -16.37 0.19
N ILE A 369 2.81 -15.90 0.04
CA ILE A 369 3.59 -15.43 1.19
C ILE A 369 3.04 -14.11 1.75
N ASN A 370 2.64 -13.16 0.91
CA ASN A 370 2.03 -11.90 1.34
C ASN A 370 0.73 -12.14 2.11
N ASN A 371 -0.20 -12.94 1.57
CA ASN A 371 -1.47 -13.27 2.22
C ASN A 371 -1.24 -13.97 3.57
N ILE A 372 -0.25 -14.88 3.64
CA ILE A 372 0.16 -15.51 4.91
C ILE A 372 0.71 -14.47 5.87
N GLN A 373 1.61 -13.59 5.43
CA GLN A 373 2.20 -12.55 6.27
C GLN A 373 1.14 -11.58 6.79
N GLU A 374 0.15 -11.26 5.98
CA GLU A 374 -0.95 -10.38 6.36
C GLU A 374 -1.86 -10.99 7.43
N ILE A 375 -2.07 -12.31 7.43
CA ILE A 375 -2.82 -12.98 8.50
C ILE A 375 -1.95 -13.18 9.75
N VAL A 376 -0.67 -13.48 9.58
CA VAL A 376 0.21 -13.92 10.67
C VAL A 376 0.85 -12.76 11.42
N LYS A 377 1.41 -11.76 10.72
CA LYS A 377 2.08 -10.60 11.34
C LYS A 377 1.19 -9.87 12.36
N PRO A 378 -0.07 -9.51 12.07
CA PRO A 378 -0.88 -8.76 13.02
C PRO A 378 -1.25 -9.59 14.24
N LYS A 379 -1.55 -10.89 14.07
CA LYS A 379 -1.79 -11.80 15.20
C LYS A 379 -0.57 -11.92 16.11
N LEU A 380 0.62 -12.07 15.53
CA LEU A 380 1.88 -12.12 16.29
C LEU A 380 2.15 -10.80 17.03
N LYS A 381 2.02 -9.65 16.34
CA LYS A 381 2.20 -8.33 16.98
C LYS A 381 1.19 -8.11 18.10
N THR A 382 -0.08 -8.46 17.88
CA THR A 382 -1.14 -8.35 18.89
C THR A 382 -0.86 -9.24 20.10
N MET A 383 -0.39 -10.48 19.88
CA MET A 383 0.00 -11.40 20.95
C MET A 383 1.17 -10.83 21.76
N TYR A 384 2.22 -10.35 21.08
CA TYR A 384 3.37 -9.74 21.73
C TYR A 384 2.99 -8.47 22.51
N HIS A 385 2.16 -7.61 21.93
CA HIS A 385 1.67 -6.38 22.56
C HIS A 385 0.84 -6.68 23.83
N LYS A 386 -0.03 -7.70 23.78
CA LYS A 386 -0.79 -8.18 24.94
C LYS A 386 0.10 -8.74 26.06
N LEU A 387 1.22 -9.39 25.71
CA LEU A 387 2.18 -9.88 26.69
C LEU A 387 2.97 -8.74 27.35
N ARG A 388 3.29 -7.68 26.60
CA ARG A 388 4.03 -6.52 27.10
C ARG A 388 3.19 -5.60 27.98
N ILE A 389 1.92 -5.41 27.61
CA ILE A 389 1.01 -4.49 28.27
C ILE A 389 0.20 -5.26 29.30
N SER A 390 0.62 -5.21 30.56
CA SER A 390 -0.11 -5.74 31.72
C SER A 390 -1.33 -4.88 32.07
N ILE A 391 -2.14 -4.49 31.09
CA ILE A 391 -3.45 -3.89 31.34
C ILE A 391 -4.38 -5.05 31.72
N THR A 392 -4.73 -5.14 33.00
CA THR A 392 -5.83 -5.97 33.51
C THR A 392 -7.03 -5.76 32.59
N LYS A 393 -7.81 -6.81 32.31
CA LYS A 393 -8.93 -6.77 31.37
C LYS A 393 -10.01 -5.77 31.85
N GLY A 394 -9.81 -4.48 31.63
CA GLY A 394 -10.80 -3.44 31.82
C GLY A 394 -11.79 -3.46 30.66
N GLU A 395 -13.04 -3.13 30.96
CA GLU A 395 -14.17 -3.23 30.02
C GLU A 395 -14.40 -1.95 29.19
N THR A 396 -13.44 -1.01 29.22
CA THR A 396 -13.60 0.30 28.60
C THR A 396 -13.15 0.30 27.14
N ARG A 397 -13.83 1.08 26.29
CA ARG A 397 -13.65 1.04 24.82
C ARG A 397 -12.24 1.47 24.37
N TRP A 398 -11.71 2.53 24.96
CA TRP A 398 -10.38 3.06 24.62
C TRP A 398 -9.24 2.09 24.95
N GLU A 399 -9.37 1.27 26.00
CA GLU A 399 -8.42 0.20 26.32
C GLU A 399 -8.46 -0.95 25.30
N GLU A 400 -9.65 -1.31 24.81
CA GLU A 400 -9.80 -2.30 23.74
C GLU A 400 -9.14 -1.80 22.45
N ASP A 401 -9.41 -0.54 22.08
CA ASP A 401 -8.84 0.07 20.89
C ASP A 401 -7.33 0.25 21.00
N TYR A 402 -6.81 0.59 22.19
CA TYR A 402 -5.37 0.70 22.44
C TYR A 402 -4.62 -0.60 22.14
N ARG A 403 -5.26 -1.76 22.30
CA ARG A 403 -4.64 -3.06 22.05
C ARG A 403 -4.49 -3.38 20.56
N HIS A 404 -5.24 -2.72 19.68
CA HIS A 404 -5.12 -2.91 18.23
C HIS A 404 -3.84 -2.27 17.70
N LEU A 405 -3.47 -2.65 16.47
CA LEU A 405 -2.23 -2.20 15.82
C LEU A 405 -2.43 -0.84 15.16
N GLU A 406 -1.35 -0.06 15.10
CA GLU A 406 -1.35 1.19 14.33
C GLU A 406 -1.46 0.90 12.83
N PHE A 407 -2.22 1.75 12.14
CA PHE A 407 -2.39 1.66 10.70
C PHE A 407 -1.11 2.16 9.99
N SER A 408 -0.56 1.35 9.09
CA SER A 408 0.72 1.60 8.42
C SER A 408 0.64 2.35 7.09
N GLY A 409 -0.54 2.89 6.74
CA GLY A 409 -0.79 3.48 5.42
C GLY A 409 -1.34 2.47 4.41
N LEU A 410 -1.62 2.95 3.19
CA LEU A 410 -2.11 2.16 2.04
C LEU A 410 -1.02 1.93 0.96
N PHE A 411 0.19 2.44 1.18
CA PHE A 411 1.22 2.48 0.15
C PHE A 411 1.65 1.08 -0.29
N GLU A 412 1.90 0.19 0.68
CA GLU A 412 2.31 -1.19 0.39
C GLU A 412 1.19 -1.96 -0.32
N GLU A 413 -0.07 -1.71 0.06
CA GLU A 413 -1.27 -2.27 -0.56
C GLU A 413 -1.40 -1.84 -2.04
N TYR A 414 -1.27 -0.54 -2.34
CA TYR A 414 -1.26 -0.06 -3.73
C TYR A 414 -0.07 -0.61 -4.53
N LEU A 415 1.13 -0.62 -3.94
CA LEU A 415 2.34 -1.07 -4.60
C LEU A 415 2.24 -2.54 -5.03
N GLU A 416 1.64 -3.38 -4.18
CA GLU A 416 1.37 -4.77 -4.50
C GLU A 416 0.50 -4.91 -5.75
N MET A 417 -0.58 -4.14 -5.80
CA MET A 417 -1.55 -4.21 -6.89
C MET A 417 -1.01 -3.63 -8.21
N VAL A 418 -0.23 -2.54 -8.15
CA VAL A 418 0.43 -1.96 -9.33
C VAL A 418 1.46 -2.92 -9.91
N LEU A 419 2.24 -3.60 -9.06
CA LEU A 419 3.16 -4.63 -9.52
C LEU A 419 2.42 -5.82 -10.14
N GLN A 420 1.29 -6.24 -9.55
CA GLN A 420 0.44 -7.28 -10.14
C GLN A 420 -0.08 -6.88 -11.54
N PHE A 421 -0.54 -5.63 -11.70
CA PHE A 421 -1.01 -5.10 -12.98
C PHE A 421 0.10 -5.12 -14.05
N GLY A 422 1.34 -4.82 -13.67
CA GLY A 422 2.49 -4.93 -14.59
C GLY A 422 2.76 -6.37 -15.06
N PHE A 423 2.64 -7.39 -14.20
CA PHE A 423 2.80 -8.79 -14.60
C PHE A 423 1.78 -9.21 -15.64
N ILE A 424 0.54 -8.76 -15.47
CA ILE A 424 -0.56 -9.06 -16.37
C ILE A 424 -0.35 -8.36 -17.71
N THR A 425 -0.04 -7.06 -17.71
CA THR A 425 0.05 -6.29 -18.96
C THR A 425 1.30 -6.59 -19.78
N ILE A 426 2.46 -6.76 -19.15
CA ILE A 426 3.74 -6.93 -19.85
C ILE A 426 3.93 -8.37 -20.33
N PHE A 427 3.48 -9.38 -19.56
CA PHE A 427 3.82 -10.79 -19.80
C PHE A 427 2.63 -11.71 -20.12
N VAL A 428 1.43 -11.18 -20.38
CA VAL A 428 0.26 -12.00 -20.78
C VAL A 428 0.52 -12.89 -21.99
N ALA A 429 1.34 -12.42 -22.95
CA ALA A 429 1.71 -13.21 -24.13
C ALA A 429 2.50 -14.48 -23.77
N ALA A 430 3.29 -14.45 -22.70
CA ALA A 430 4.04 -15.60 -22.20
C ALA A 430 3.19 -16.47 -21.26
N PHE A 431 2.27 -15.86 -20.50
CA PHE A 431 1.42 -16.56 -19.55
C PHE A 431 -0.03 -16.05 -19.58
N PRO A 432 -0.89 -16.60 -20.46
CA PRO A 432 -2.27 -16.14 -20.62
C PRO A 432 -3.16 -16.35 -19.39
N LEU A 433 -2.77 -17.25 -18.48
CA LEU A 433 -3.50 -17.51 -17.22
C LEU A 433 -3.19 -16.48 -16.13
N ALA A 434 -2.26 -15.54 -16.35
CA ALA A 434 -1.91 -14.51 -15.36
C ALA A 434 -3.13 -13.74 -14.81
N PRO A 435 -4.08 -13.27 -15.63
CA PRO A 435 -5.25 -12.55 -15.13
C PRO A 435 -6.15 -13.40 -14.22
N LEU A 436 -6.25 -14.71 -14.48
CA LEU A 436 -7.07 -15.61 -13.65
C LEU A 436 -6.49 -15.73 -12.23
N PHE A 437 -5.17 -15.89 -12.10
CA PHE A 437 -4.51 -15.95 -10.79
C PHE A 437 -4.58 -14.61 -10.06
N ALA A 438 -4.40 -13.50 -10.80
CA ALA A 438 -4.60 -12.15 -10.29
C ALA A 438 -6.02 -11.93 -9.77
N LEU A 439 -7.03 -12.43 -10.48
CA LEU A 439 -8.44 -12.33 -10.06
C LEU A 439 -8.71 -13.14 -8.79
N LEU A 440 -8.21 -14.37 -8.72
CA LEU A 440 -8.32 -15.20 -7.51
C LEU A 440 -7.62 -14.54 -6.33
N ASN A 441 -6.48 -13.91 -6.56
CA ASN A 441 -5.79 -13.17 -5.53
C ASN A 441 -6.61 -11.97 -5.04
N ASN A 442 -6.98 -11.05 -5.93
CA ASN A 442 -7.70 -9.84 -5.54
C ASN A 442 -9.01 -10.15 -4.83
N TRP A 443 -9.68 -11.23 -5.22
CA TRP A 443 -10.89 -11.69 -4.54
C TRP A 443 -10.61 -12.01 -3.06
N ILE A 444 -9.53 -12.74 -2.76
CA ILE A 444 -9.11 -13.01 -1.39
C ILE A 444 -8.65 -11.71 -0.71
N GLU A 445 -7.85 -10.90 -1.40
CA GLU A 445 -7.25 -9.68 -0.88
C GLU A 445 -8.28 -8.68 -0.39
N ILE A 446 -9.33 -8.39 -1.20
CA ILE A 446 -10.40 -7.46 -0.81
C ILE A 446 -10.96 -7.79 0.57
N ARG A 447 -11.07 -9.08 0.91
CA ARG A 447 -11.60 -9.53 2.20
C ARG A 447 -10.52 -9.56 3.30
N LEU A 448 -9.27 -9.87 2.98
CA LEU A 448 -8.15 -9.80 3.93
C LEU A 448 -7.90 -8.35 4.37
N ASP A 449 -7.83 -7.42 3.43
CA ASP A 449 -7.69 -5.98 3.69
C ASP A 449 -8.85 -5.45 4.52
N ALA A 450 -10.09 -5.78 4.13
CA ALA A 450 -11.28 -5.39 4.88
C ALA A 450 -11.24 -5.93 6.33
N HIS A 451 -10.80 -7.17 6.52
CA HIS A 451 -10.66 -7.77 7.84
C HIS A 451 -9.57 -7.10 8.67
N LYS A 452 -8.39 -6.86 8.08
CA LYS A 452 -7.28 -6.15 8.73
C LYS A 452 -7.71 -4.77 9.22
N LEU A 453 -8.39 -3.99 8.37
CA LEU A 453 -8.87 -2.64 8.69
C LEU A 453 -9.96 -2.62 9.77
N VAL A 454 -10.93 -3.54 9.71
CA VAL A 454 -12.07 -3.54 10.64
C VAL A 454 -11.74 -4.21 11.97
N CYS A 455 -10.89 -5.23 11.99
CA CYS A 455 -10.72 -6.11 13.15
C CYS A 455 -9.35 -6.02 13.85
N GLU A 456 -8.29 -5.56 13.17
CA GLU A 456 -6.92 -5.70 13.67
C GLU A 456 -6.21 -4.35 13.85
N THR A 457 -6.55 -3.36 13.05
CA THR A 457 -6.01 -1.99 13.15
C THR A 457 -6.87 -1.10 14.05
N ARG A 458 -6.23 -0.10 14.65
CA ARG A 458 -6.89 1.03 15.30
C ARG A 458 -7.63 1.87 14.27
N TYR A 459 -8.67 2.56 14.72
CA TYR A 459 -9.33 3.57 13.93
C TYR A 459 -8.34 4.70 13.65
N GLN A 460 -8.31 5.16 12.41
CA GLN A 460 -7.33 6.14 11.94
C GLN A 460 -8.01 7.49 11.74
N TYR A 461 -7.24 8.57 11.90
CA TYR A 461 -7.71 9.90 11.49
C TYR A 461 -7.94 9.93 9.98
N TYR A 462 -9.06 10.48 9.58
CA TYR A 462 -9.40 10.72 8.19
C TYR A 462 -8.27 11.49 7.51
N LEU A 463 -7.61 10.87 6.53
CA LEU A 463 -6.62 11.54 5.70
C LEU A 463 -7.33 11.90 4.40
N VAL A 464 -7.67 13.17 4.22
CA VAL A 464 -8.18 13.67 2.94
C VAL A 464 -7.08 13.51 1.89
N PHE A 465 -7.47 13.10 0.69
CA PHE A 465 -6.59 13.04 -0.46
C PHE A 465 -6.29 14.48 -0.92
N PHE A 466 -5.00 14.83 -1.01
CA PHE A 466 -4.52 15.91 -1.88
C PHE A 466 -4.30 15.30 -3.27
N TYR A 467 -4.81 15.95 -4.31
CA TYR A 467 -4.95 15.43 -5.66
C TYR A 467 -3.63 15.58 -6.45
N GLU A 468 -2.98 14.50 -6.87
CA GLU A 468 -2.11 14.47 -8.08
C GLU A 468 -2.23 13.15 -8.86
#